data_AF-A0A8J3EM00-F1
#
_entry.id   AF-A0A8J3EM00-F1
#
_cell.length_a   1.000
_cell.length_b   1.000
_cell.length_c   1.000
_cell.angle_alpha   90.00
_cell.angle_beta   90.00
_cell.angle_gamma   90.00
#
_symmetry.space_group_name_H-M   'P 1'
#
loop_
_entity.id
_entity.type
_entity.pdbx_description
1 polymer ?
#
loop_
_entity_poly.entity_id
_entity_poly.type
_entity_poly.pdbx_seq_one_letter_code
_entity_poly.pdbx_strand_id
1 'polypeptide(L)'
;MQHLQFETAWDKTLSAKDRHFIQEIFLETRISASKENILFTPLWQAVNHQGALLVTVLIHNFSTRALSFNDQTLLYLENGETVAEYSFTLPQLNITGKTSMPWTFIFPATRLNQQPLFENGELVIPE
;
A
#
# COMPACT_ATOMS: atom_id res chain seq x y z
N MET A 1 -8.60 18.36 -4.28
CA MET A 1 -7.88 17.57 -5.30
C MET A 1 -6.86 16.72 -4.59
N GLN A 2 -6.68 15.47 -5.02
CA GLN A 2 -5.63 14.58 -4.52
C GLN A 2 -4.24 15.06 -4.96
N HIS A 3 -3.21 14.85 -4.13
CA HIS A 3 -1.82 15.15 -4.42
C HIS A 3 -0.94 13.90 -4.25
N LEU A 4 -0.06 13.61 -5.21
CA LEU A 4 0.91 12.53 -5.13
C LEU A 4 2.16 13.01 -4.38
N GLN A 5 2.50 12.33 -3.28
CA GLN A 5 3.68 12.61 -2.48
C GLN A 5 4.55 11.36 -2.38
N PHE A 6 5.86 11.53 -2.51
CA PHE A 6 6.85 10.49 -2.24
C PHE A 6 7.51 10.74 -0.90
N GLU A 7 7.75 9.69 -0.12
CA GLU A 7 8.63 9.79 1.04
C GLU A 7 10.09 9.97 0.57
N THR A 8 10.95 10.57 1.39
CA THR A 8 12.31 10.97 1.05
C THR A 8 13.18 9.81 0.53
N ALA A 9 13.06 8.62 1.11
CA ALA A 9 13.80 7.45 0.63
C ALA A 9 13.30 7.03 -0.76
N TRP A 10 11.98 6.93 -0.96
CA TRP A 10 11.38 6.67 -2.27
C TRP A 10 11.85 7.66 -3.33
N ASP A 11 11.85 8.95 -3.01
CA ASP A 11 12.22 10.00 -3.95
C ASP A 11 13.67 9.87 -4.45
N LYS A 12 14.57 9.36 -3.59
CA LYS A 12 15.99 9.14 -3.89
C LYS A 12 16.28 7.81 -4.60
N THR A 13 15.49 6.77 -4.33
CA THR A 13 15.78 5.41 -4.82
C THR A 13 14.98 5.01 -6.06
N LEU A 14 13.89 5.71 -6.35
CA LEU A 14 13.06 5.40 -7.52
C LEU A 14 13.79 5.69 -8.83
N SER A 15 13.74 4.72 -9.74
CA SER A 15 14.10 4.96 -11.13
C SER A 15 13.10 5.91 -11.79
N ALA A 16 13.51 6.59 -12.86
CA ALA A 16 12.60 7.44 -13.63
C ALA A 16 11.40 6.66 -14.19
N LYS A 17 11.61 5.39 -14.56
CA LYS A 17 10.57 4.51 -15.08
C LYS A 17 9.51 4.20 -14.01
N ASP A 18 9.95 3.81 -12.82
CA ASP A 18 9.03 3.45 -11.73
C ASP A 18 8.26 4.68 -11.24
N ARG A 19 8.91 5.84 -11.20
CA ARG A 19 8.25 7.11 -10.90
C ARG A 19 7.15 7.42 -11.91
N HIS A 20 7.44 7.25 -13.21
CA HIS A 20 6.45 7.50 -14.26
C HIS A 20 5.26 6.56 -14.13
N PHE A 21 5.51 5.27 -13.91
CA PHE A 21 4.46 4.28 -13.65
C PHE A 21 3.57 4.67 -12.46
N ILE A 22 4.15 5.06 -11.32
CA ILE A 22 3.36 5.51 -10.15
C ILE A 22 2.54 6.76 -10.48
N GLN A 23 3.08 7.68 -11.28
CA GLN A 23 2.35 8.88 -11.73
C GLN A 23 1.17 8.53 -12.64
N GLU A 24 1.33 7.58 -13.56
CA GLU A 24 0.25 7.08 -14.43
C GLU A 24 -0.86 6.45 -13.59
N ILE A 25 -0.51 5.51 -12.70
CA ILE A 25 -1.46 4.88 -11.78
C ILE A 25 -2.18 5.93 -10.94
N PHE A 26 -1.45 6.91 -10.39
CA PHE A 26 -2.06 8.01 -9.66
C PHE A 26 -3.07 8.79 -10.52
N LEU A 27 -2.75 9.11 -11.78
CA LEU A 27 -3.68 9.85 -12.64
C LEU A 27 -4.95 9.07 -12.94
N GLU A 28 -4.85 7.75 -13.08
CA GLU A 28 -5.97 6.83 -13.32
C GLU A 28 -6.86 6.65 -12.08
N THR A 29 -6.26 6.57 -10.88
CA THR A 29 -6.99 6.22 -9.65
C THR A 29 -7.28 7.40 -8.71
N ARG A 30 -6.69 8.58 -8.94
CA ARG A 30 -6.90 9.78 -8.08
C ARG A 30 -8.33 10.31 -8.08
N ILE A 31 -9.14 9.91 -9.05
CA ILE A 31 -10.57 10.23 -9.14
C ILE A 31 -11.34 8.95 -8.85
N SER A 32 -11.15 8.38 -7.66
CA SER A 32 -12.00 7.28 -7.24
C SER A 32 -13.39 7.82 -6.89
N ALA A 33 -14.41 7.27 -7.56
CA ALA A 33 -15.82 7.54 -7.30
C ALA A 33 -16.36 6.77 -6.07
N SER A 34 -15.49 6.08 -5.32
CA SER A 34 -15.92 5.18 -4.24
C SER A 34 -16.21 5.89 -2.92
N LYS A 35 -17.06 5.27 -2.11
CA LYS A 35 -17.47 5.71 -0.77
C LYS A 35 -16.35 5.59 0.28
N GLU A 36 -15.18 5.08 -0.11
CA GLU A 36 -14.10 4.72 0.81
C GLU A 36 -13.14 5.88 1.03
N ASN A 37 -12.80 6.12 2.31
CA ASN A 37 -11.91 7.21 2.71
C ASN A 37 -10.43 6.89 2.44
N ILE A 38 -10.06 5.61 2.47
CA ILE A 38 -8.70 5.12 2.25
C ILE A 38 -8.78 4.00 1.21
N LEU A 39 -7.91 4.02 0.20
CA LEU A 39 -7.81 3.00 -0.83
C LEU A 39 -6.34 2.61 -1.02
N PHE A 40 -6.07 1.32 -1.22
CA PHE A 40 -4.74 0.82 -1.55
C PHE A 40 -4.75 0.30 -2.98
N THR A 41 -4.10 1.01 -3.91
CA THR A 41 -3.95 0.53 -5.29
C THR A 41 -2.68 -0.31 -5.40
N PRO A 42 -2.76 -1.61 -5.76
CA PRO A 42 -1.58 -2.45 -5.92
C PRO A 42 -0.62 -1.91 -6.99
N LEU A 43 0.68 -1.92 -6.69
CA LEU A 43 1.75 -1.57 -7.64
C LEU A 43 2.62 -2.79 -7.95
N TRP A 44 3.15 -3.43 -6.91
CA TRP A 44 4.03 -4.60 -7.04
C TRP A 44 3.93 -5.51 -5.83
N GLN A 45 4.17 -6.80 -6.03
CA GLN A 45 4.26 -7.81 -4.99
C GLN A 45 5.49 -8.69 -5.21
N ALA A 46 6.15 -9.05 -4.13
CA ALA A 46 7.32 -9.93 -4.16
C ALA A 46 7.48 -10.69 -2.86
N VAL A 47 8.21 -11.80 -2.88
CA VAL A 47 8.75 -12.45 -1.67
C VAL A 47 10.26 -12.28 -1.68
N ASN A 48 10.82 -11.81 -0.57
CA ASN A 48 12.27 -11.66 -0.44
C ASN A 48 12.96 -12.98 -0.03
N HIS A 49 14.29 -12.97 0.05
CA HIS A 49 15.10 -14.14 0.43
C HIS A 49 14.83 -14.69 1.83
N GLN A 50 14.15 -13.92 2.71
CA GLN A 50 13.75 -14.35 4.05
C GLN A 50 12.32 -14.91 4.08
N GLY A 51 11.65 -15.05 2.93
CA GLY A 51 10.26 -15.49 2.85
C GLY A 51 9.25 -14.41 3.26
N ALA A 52 9.70 -13.17 3.50
CA ALA A 52 8.78 -12.07 3.81
C ALA A 52 8.09 -11.61 2.52
N LEU A 53 6.78 -11.37 2.62
CA LEU A 53 5.97 -10.82 1.54
C LEU A 53 6.07 -9.29 1.55
N LEU A 54 6.47 -8.72 0.43
CA LEU A 54 6.55 -7.30 0.18
C LEU A 54 5.37 -6.91 -0.71
N VAL A 55 4.45 -6.12 -0.17
CA VAL A 55 3.29 -5.60 -0.91
C VAL A 55 3.47 -4.09 -1.07
N THR A 56 3.72 -3.65 -2.30
CA THR A 56 3.85 -2.23 -2.63
C THR A 56 2.56 -1.72 -3.23
N VAL A 57 2.04 -0.65 -2.64
CA VAL A 57 0.76 -0.04 -3.00
C VAL A 57 0.91 1.47 -3.12
N LEU A 58 0.06 2.10 -3.92
CA LEU A 58 -0.23 3.53 -3.83
C LEU A 58 -1.38 3.71 -2.84
N ILE A 59 -1.06 4.26 -1.67
CA ILE A 59 -2.05 4.53 -0.62
C ILE A 59 -2.73 5.84 -0.95
N HIS A 60 -4.03 5.83 -1.21
CA HIS A 60 -4.84 7.03 -1.38
C HIS A 60 -5.57 7.35 -0.08
N ASN A 61 -5.35 8.55 0.45
CA ASN A 61 -6.16 9.12 1.52
C ASN A 61 -7.13 10.16 0.93
N PHE A 62 -8.36 9.74 0.64
CA PHE A 62 -9.43 10.61 0.15
C PHE A 62 -10.06 11.47 1.25
N SER A 63 -9.82 11.13 2.51
CA SER A 63 -10.34 11.87 3.66
C SER A 63 -9.65 13.23 3.85
N THR A 64 -10.19 14.02 4.77
CA THR A 64 -9.58 15.27 5.25
C THR A 64 -8.66 15.06 6.46
N ARG A 65 -8.60 13.85 7.01
CA ARG A 65 -7.82 13.52 8.21
C ARG A 65 -6.54 12.80 7.82
N ALA A 66 -5.51 12.89 8.66
CA ALA A 66 -4.30 12.10 8.46
C ALA A 66 -4.57 10.62 8.73
N LEU A 67 -3.97 9.75 7.91
CA LEU A 67 -3.87 8.31 8.15
C LEU A 67 -2.51 8.03 8.80
N SER A 68 -2.54 7.37 9.95
CA SER A 68 -1.35 6.94 10.70
C SER A 68 -1.42 5.45 10.99
N PHE A 69 -0.26 4.79 10.97
CA PHE A 69 -0.16 3.36 11.27
C PHE A 69 0.42 3.18 12.67
N ASN A 70 -0.46 3.10 13.67
CA ASN A 70 -0.10 2.81 15.06
C ASN A 70 -0.91 1.59 15.49
N ASP A 71 -0.26 0.43 15.50
CA ASP A 71 -0.90 -0.89 15.65
C ASP A 71 -2.06 -1.11 14.66
N GLN A 72 -1.88 -0.63 13.42
CA GLN A 72 -2.90 -0.73 12.37
C GLN A 72 -2.79 -2.10 11.69
N THR A 73 -3.79 -2.96 11.88
CA THR A 73 -3.90 -4.23 11.17
C THR A 73 -4.19 -4.00 9.69
N LEU A 74 -3.49 -4.75 8.85
CA LEU A 74 -3.74 -4.86 7.42
C LEU A 74 -3.85 -6.33 7.03
N LEU A 75 -4.72 -6.60 6.07
CA LEU A 75 -4.86 -7.91 5.41
C LEU A 75 -4.36 -7.80 3.98
N TYR A 76 -3.54 -8.76 3.58
CA TYR A 76 -3.27 -9.01 2.17
C TYR A 76 -4.14 -10.18 1.71
N LEU A 77 -4.96 -9.92 0.70
CA LEU A 77 -5.92 -10.85 0.12
C LEU A 77 -5.48 -11.26 -1.29
N GLU A 78 -5.71 -12.49 -1.67
CA GLU A 78 -5.64 -12.95 -3.07
C GLU A 78 -6.96 -13.61 -3.42
N ASN A 79 -7.62 -13.15 -4.48
CA ASN A 79 -8.96 -13.62 -4.88
C ASN A 79 -9.99 -13.59 -3.72
N GLY A 80 -9.85 -12.62 -2.79
CA GLY A 80 -10.71 -12.48 -1.61
C GLY A 80 -10.32 -13.35 -0.40
N GLU A 81 -9.32 -14.22 -0.51
CA GLU A 81 -8.83 -15.04 0.60
C GLU A 81 -7.64 -14.39 1.32
N THR A 82 -7.63 -14.42 2.65
CA THR A 82 -6.54 -13.82 3.44
C THR A 82 -5.26 -14.66 3.37
N VAL A 83 -4.27 -14.13 2.66
CA VAL A 83 -2.93 -14.72 2.53
C VAL A 83 -2.02 -14.28 3.66
N ALA A 84 -2.15 -13.04 4.14
CA ALA A 84 -1.36 -12.53 5.26
C ALA A 84 -2.14 -11.52 6.10
N GLU A 85 -1.86 -11.50 7.40
CA GLU A 85 -2.40 -10.53 8.36
C GLU A 85 -1.28 -10.03 9.26
N TYR A 86 -1.13 -8.70 9.37
CA TYR A 86 -0.15 -8.13 10.27
C TYR A 86 -0.51 -6.72 10.73
N SER A 87 -0.23 -6.44 12.02
CA SER A 87 -0.41 -5.13 12.62
C SER A 87 0.87 -4.31 12.50
N PHE A 88 0.77 -3.18 11.82
CA PHE A 88 1.89 -2.29 11.52
C PHE A 88 1.91 -1.09 12.46
N THR A 89 3.08 -0.85 13.06
CA THR A 89 3.40 0.41 13.73
C THR A 89 4.52 1.09 12.96
N LEU A 90 4.15 2.10 12.17
CA LEU A 90 5.05 2.83 11.26
C LEU A 90 4.95 4.34 11.55
N PRO A 91 5.65 4.84 12.58
CA PRO A 91 5.53 6.24 13.01
C PRO A 91 5.97 7.24 11.93
N GLN A 92 6.79 6.82 10.98
CA GLN A 92 7.24 7.63 9.85
C GLN A 92 6.20 7.70 8.72
N LEU A 93 5.25 6.76 8.67
CA LEU A 93 4.20 6.73 7.66
C LEU A 93 2.98 7.50 8.17
N ASN A 94 2.95 8.79 7.86
CA ASN A 94 1.82 9.67 8.10
C ASN A 94 1.34 10.27 6.78
N ILE A 95 0.15 9.87 6.33
CA ILE A 95 -0.41 10.29 5.06
C ILE A 95 -1.47 11.33 5.33
N THR A 96 -1.16 12.59 5.07
CA THR A 96 -2.10 13.69 5.26
C THR A 96 -3.36 13.54 4.40
N GLY A 97 -4.43 14.21 4.80
CA GLY A 97 -5.67 14.21 4.02
C GLY A 97 -5.42 14.65 2.57
N LYS A 98 -6.16 14.07 1.64
CA LYS A 98 -6.06 14.35 0.19
C LYS A 98 -4.69 14.05 -0.43
N THR A 99 -3.96 13.08 0.13
CA THR A 99 -2.62 12.69 -0.31
C THR A 99 -2.61 11.25 -0.76
N SER A 100 -1.89 10.98 -1.84
CA SER A 100 -1.57 9.65 -2.32
C SER A 100 -0.07 9.41 -2.16
N MET A 101 0.35 8.29 -1.58
CA MET A 101 1.76 8.00 -1.29
C MET A 101 2.08 6.53 -1.56
N PRO A 102 3.13 6.21 -2.34
CA PRO A 102 3.57 4.83 -2.51
C PRO A 102 4.25 4.33 -1.24
N TRP A 103 3.97 3.08 -0.86
CA TRP A 103 4.58 2.44 0.29
C TRP A 103 4.67 0.94 0.11
N THR A 104 5.72 0.33 0.66
CA THR A 104 5.86 -1.13 0.73
C THR A 104 5.60 -1.60 2.16
N PHE A 105 4.57 -2.42 2.33
CA PHE A 105 4.32 -3.16 3.56
C PHE A 105 5.06 -4.49 3.51
N ILE A 106 5.80 -4.79 4.57
CA ILE A 106 6.60 -6.01 4.67
C ILE A 106 5.93 -6.92 5.70
N PHE A 107 5.24 -7.95 5.22
CA PHE A 107 4.65 -8.99 6.04
C PHE A 107 5.73 -10.04 6.37
N PRO A 108 6.06 -10.25 7.65
CA PRO A 108 7.02 -11.28 8.03
C PRO A 108 6.55 -12.67 7.59
N ALA A 109 7.48 -13.57 7.25
CA ALA A 109 7.14 -14.94 6.84
C ALA A 109 6.26 -15.69 7.86
N THR A 110 6.44 -15.39 9.16
CA THR A 110 5.65 -15.96 10.27
C THR A 110 4.20 -15.47 10.32
N ARG A 111 3.82 -14.53 9.45
CA ARG A 111 2.48 -13.92 9.37
C ARG A 111 1.76 -14.27 8.07
N LEU A 112 2.33 -15.19 7.28
CA LEU A 112 1.71 -15.72 6.08
C LEU A 112 0.90 -16.96 6.45
N ASN A 113 -0.38 -16.97 6.06
CA ASN A 113 -1.26 -18.14 6.19
C ASN A 113 -0.96 -19.19 5.13
N GLN A 114 -0.50 -18.73 3.96
CA GLN A 114 -0.14 -19.55 2.80
C GLN A 114 0.89 -18.83 1.92
N GLN A 115 1.46 -19.54 0.96
CA GLN A 115 2.40 -18.96 0.01
C GLN A 115 1.66 -18.03 -0.97
N PRO A 116 2.08 -16.76 -1.13
CA PRO A 116 1.45 -15.83 -2.08
C PRO A 116 1.61 -16.30 -3.53
N LEU A 117 0.52 -16.26 -4.29
CA LEU A 117 0.47 -16.55 -5.72
C LEU A 117 0.52 -15.28 -6.57
N PHE A 118 0.28 -14.11 -5.96
CA PHE A 118 0.22 -12.78 -6.56
C PHE A 118 -0.93 -12.61 -7.57
N GLU A 119 -2.00 -13.38 -7.42
CA GLU A 119 -3.19 -13.29 -8.25
C GLU A 119 -4.24 -12.36 -7.63
N ASN A 120 -4.60 -11.29 -8.34
CA ASN A 120 -5.58 -10.28 -7.89
C ASN A 120 -5.32 -9.84 -6.43
N GLY A 121 -4.05 -9.57 -6.12
CA GLY A 121 -3.61 -9.25 -4.77
C GLY A 121 -4.10 -7.87 -4.32
N GLU A 122 -4.81 -7.83 -3.20
CA GLU A 122 -5.40 -6.62 -2.63
C GLU A 122 -4.91 -6.40 -1.19
N LEU A 123 -4.77 -5.14 -0.80
CA LEU A 123 -4.43 -4.77 0.57
C LEU A 123 -5.59 -3.99 1.17
N VAL A 124 -6.07 -4.41 2.34
CA VAL A 124 -7.23 -3.79 2.99
C VAL A 124 -6.97 -3.56 4.48
N ILE A 125 -7.67 -2.56 5.03
CA ILE A 125 -7.86 -2.43 6.47
C ILE A 125 -9.14 -3.25 6.79
N PRO A 126 -9.08 -4.22 7.71
CA PRO A 126 -10.28 -4.96 8.11
C PRO A 126 -11.33 -4.01 8.71
N GLU A 127 -12.62 -4.27 8.44
CA GLU A 127 -13.76 -3.50 8.96
C GLU A 127 -13.88 -3.53 10.49
#